data_AF-A0A427B6H8-F1
#
_entry.id   AF-A0A427B6H8-F1
#
_cell.length_a   1.000
_cell.length_b   1.000
_cell.length_c   1.000
_cell.angle_alpha   90.00
_cell.angle_beta   90.00
_cell.angle_gamma   90.00
#
_symmetry.space_group_name_H-M   'P 1'
#
loop_
_entity.id
_entity.type
_entity.pdbx_description
1 polymer ?
#
loop_
_entity_poly.entity_id
_entity_poly.type
_entity_poly.pdbx_seq_one_letter_code
_entity_poly.pdbx_strand_id
1 'polypeptide(L)'
;MYQVLIKNFLMQLVARLTKGIVETYQICNPTLKYSEALNPKHFLTNPSTGVLNDGYDNANSDLILHVNFELVNFERKRRFVSTISNNLLC
;
A
#
# COMPACT_ATOMS: atom_id res chain seq x y z
N MET A 1 2.90 3.63 -39.90
CA MET A 1 3.54 4.74 -39.16
C MET A 1 2.66 5.25 -38.02
N TYR A 2 1.43 5.73 -38.28
CA TYR A 2 0.53 6.28 -37.25
C TYR A 2 0.18 5.33 -36.08
N GLN A 3 -0.05 4.05 -36.35
CA GLN A 3 -0.37 3.05 -35.30
C GLN A 3 0.75 2.90 -34.26
N VAL A 4 2.01 2.94 -34.69
CA VAL A 4 3.18 2.84 -33.79
C VAL A 4 3.32 4.10 -32.93
N LEU A 5 3.09 5.27 -33.53
CA LEU A 5 3.09 6.56 -32.81
C LEU A 5 2.01 6.61 -31.72
N ILE A 6 0.77 6.19 -32.04
CA ILE A 6 -0.34 6.17 -31.08
C ILE A 6 -0.04 5.20 -29.94
N LYS A 7 0.47 4.00 -30.24
CA LYS A 7 0.82 3.02 -29.22
C LYS A 7 1.93 3.52 -28.30
N ASN A 8 2.96 4.17 -28.85
CA ASN A 8 4.03 4.76 -28.05
C ASN A 8 3.52 5.89 -27.15
N PHE A 9 2.66 6.77 -27.68
CA PHE A 9 2.05 7.82 -26.89
C PHE A 9 1.22 7.27 -25.73
N LEU A 10 0.33 6.30 -26.01
CA LEU A 10 -0.50 5.67 -24.99
C LEU A 10 0.34 5.00 -23.90
N MET A 11 1.41 4.31 -24.30
CA MET A 11 2.30 3.63 -23.35
C MET A 11 3.01 4.62 -22.43
N GLN A 12 3.45 5.76 -22.96
CA GLN A 12 4.04 6.83 -22.15
C GLN A 12 3.02 7.44 -21.19
N LEU A 13 1.78 7.65 -21.66
CA LEU A 13 0.71 8.16 -20.82
C LEU A 13 0.41 7.21 -19.66
N VAL A 14 0.26 5.92 -19.93
CA VAL A 14 0.03 4.90 -18.89
C VAL A 14 1.19 4.87 -17.90
N ALA A 15 2.43 4.91 -18.36
CA ALA A 15 3.59 4.91 -17.48
C ALA A 15 3.60 6.12 -16.53
N ARG A 16 3.29 7.32 -17.05
CA ARG A 16 3.22 8.55 -16.24
C ARG A 16 2.06 8.55 -15.27
N LEU A 17 0.91 7.98 -15.64
CA LEU A 17 -0.30 7.98 -14.80
C LEU A 17 -0.39 6.79 -13.84
N THR A 18 0.58 5.86 -13.87
CA THR A 18 0.63 4.72 -12.95
C THR A 18 1.92 4.75 -12.13
N LYS A 19 3.07 4.42 -12.74
CA LYS A 19 4.37 4.38 -12.08
C LYS A 19 4.90 5.78 -11.77
N GLY A 20 4.72 6.73 -12.69
CA GLY A 20 5.16 8.12 -12.56
C GLY A 20 4.12 9.03 -11.92
N ILE A 21 3.11 8.49 -11.23
CA ILE A 21 1.95 9.28 -10.80
C ILE A 21 2.34 10.38 -9.81
N VAL A 22 3.26 10.09 -8.88
CA VAL A 22 3.76 11.06 -7.90
C VAL A 22 4.45 12.23 -8.58
N GLU A 23 5.42 11.96 -9.47
CA GLU A 23 6.12 12.98 -10.24
C GLU A 23 5.15 13.80 -11.10
N THR A 24 4.21 13.12 -11.76
CA THR A 24 3.19 13.77 -12.58
C THR A 24 2.33 14.74 -11.76
N TYR A 25 1.90 14.34 -10.56
CA TYR A 25 1.15 15.24 -9.67
C TYR A 25 1.99 16.37 -9.10
N GLN A 26 3.27 16.14 -8.82
CA GLN A 26 4.18 17.18 -8.33
C GLN A 26 4.44 18.26 -9.37
N ILE A 27 4.47 17.92 -10.67
CA ILE A 27 4.53 18.91 -11.75
C ILE A 27 3.29 19.83 -11.70
N CYS A 28 2.10 19.27 -11.46
CA CYS A 28 0.86 20.03 -11.36
C CYS A 28 0.72 20.79 -10.04
N ASN A 29 1.30 20.27 -8.96
CA ASN A 29 1.29 20.88 -7.63
C ASN A 29 2.67 20.70 -6.95
N PRO A 30 3.59 21.65 -7.14
CA PRO A 30 4.95 21.58 -6.60
C PRO A 30 5.01 21.55 -5.06
N THR A 31 3.92 21.93 -4.38
CA THR A 31 3.84 21.88 -2.92
C THR A 31 3.48 20.50 -2.37
N LEU A 32 3.05 19.57 -3.23
CA LEU A 32 2.71 18.21 -2.85
C LEU A 32 3.94 17.44 -2.35
N LYS A 33 3.92 17.09 -1.06
CA LYS A 33 4.90 16.19 -0.44
C LYS A 33 4.28 14.80 -0.32
N TYR A 34 4.64 13.91 -1.23
CA TYR A 34 4.24 12.51 -1.14
C TYR A 34 5.10 11.76 -0.11
N SER A 35 4.45 10.92 0.70
CA SER A 35 5.11 9.99 1.61
C SER A 35 4.34 8.68 1.60
N GLU A 36 5.02 7.57 1.34
CA GLU A 36 4.40 6.24 1.36
C GLU A 36 3.80 5.91 2.73
N ALA A 37 4.35 6.48 3.82
CA ALA A 37 3.83 6.31 5.17
C ALA A 37 2.42 6.89 5.36
N LEU A 38 2.02 7.83 4.49
CA LEU A 38 0.70 8.47 4.49
C LEU A 38 -0.27 7.81 3.52
N ASN A 39 0.16 6.77 2.78
CA ASN A 39 -0.76 6.02 1.94
C ASN A 39 -1.86 5.41 2.83
N PRO A 40 -3.14 5.61 2.47
CA PRO A 40 -4.23 4.97 3.20
C PRO A 40 -4.00 3.46 3.28
N LYS A 41 -3.99 2.95 4.51
CA LYS A 41 -3.79 1.53 4.79
C LYS A 41 -5.13 0.83 4.83
N HIS A 42 -5.21 -0.33 4.19
CA HIS A 42 -6.36 -1.21 4.32
C HIS A 42 -6.18 -2.11 5.55
N PHE A 43 -6.76 -1.71 6.68
CA PHE A 43 -6.66 -2.46 7.93
C PHE A 43 -7.44 -3.78 7.88
N LEU A 44 -6.91 -4.80 8.55
CA LEU A 44 -7.49 -6.14 8.68
C LEU A 44 -8.01 -6.41 10.10
N THR A 45 -7.67 -5.53 11.05
CA THR A 45 -8.12 -5.58 12.45
C THR A 45 -9.04 -4.39 12.74
N ASN A 46 -10.12 -4.59 13.51
CA ASN A 46 -11.05 -3.53 13.91
C ASN A 46 -11.38 -3.62 15.41
N PRO A 47 -11.25 -2.54 16.20
CA PRO A 47 -10.75 -1.21 15.83
C PRO A 47 -9.29 -1.22 15.33
N SER A 48 -8.93 -0.28 14.46
CA SER A 48 -7.58 -0.15 13.89
C SER A 48 -6.75 0.97 14.52
N THR A 49 -7.20 1.50 15.65
CA THR A 49 -6.50 2.55 16.41
C THR A 49 -5.67 1.91 17.52
N GLY A 50 -4.38 2.24 17.57
CA GLY A 50 -3.45 1.78 18.60
C GLY A 50 -3.75 2.41 19.96
N VAL A 51 -4.01 1.57 20.97
CA VAL A 51 -4.31 1.99 22.34
C VAL A 51 -3.43 1.27 23.35
N LEU A 52 -3.05 0.02 23.07
CA LEU A 52 -2.30 -0.86 23.96
C LEU A 52 -0.96 -1.25 23.32
N ASN A 53 -0.04 -1.81 24.12
CA ASN A 53 1.27 -2.31 23.66
C ASN A 53 2.02 -1.29 22.80
N ASP A 54 2.29 -0.11 23.36
CA ASP A 54 2.96 1.01 22.66
C ASP A 54 2.29 1.43 21.32
N GLY A 55 0.98 1.19 21.20
CA GLY A 55 0.18 1.52 20.03
C GLY A 55 0.14 0.44 18.95
N TYR A 56 0.72 -0.74 19.19
CA TYR A 56 0.63 -1.87 18.28
C TYR A 56 -0.71 -2.61 18.36
N ASP A 57 -1.37 -2.56 19.52
CA ASP A 57 -2.62 -3.28 19.77
C ASP A 57 -3.81 -2.33 19.90
N ASN A 58 -4.98 -2.79 19.46
CA ASN A 58 -6.22 -2.03 19.59
C ASN A 58 -6.84 -2.14 20.99
N ALA A 59 -8.01 -1.51 21.20
CA ALA A 59 -8.73 -1.55 22.47
C ALA A 59 -9.17 -2.96 22.92
N ASN A 60 -9.21 -3.94 22.01
CA ASN A 60 -9.54 -5.33 22.29
C ASN A 60 -8.29 -6.19 22.57
N SER A 61 -7.10 -5.58 22.60
CA SER A 61 -5.80 -6.28 22.65
C SER A 61 -5.49 -7.12 21.39
N ASP A 62 -6.11 -6.78 20.25
CA ASP A 62 -5.75 -7.39 18.97
C ASP A 62 -4.57 -6.64 18.35
N LEU A 63 -3.58 -7.37 17.83
CA LEU A 63 -2.52 -6.78 17.01
C LEU A 63 -3.12 -6.12 15.77
N ILE A 64 -2.77 -4.85 15.55
CA ILE A 64 -3.28 -4.09 14.41
C ILE A 64 -2.55 -4.50 13.14
N LEU A 65 -3.28 -5.16 12.24
CA LEU A 65 -2.77 -5.61 10.95
C LEU A 65 -3.39 -4.77 9.82
N HIS A 66 -2.64 -4.59 8.74
CA HIS A 66 -3.14 -4.07 7.47
C HIS A 66 -2.64 -4.96 6.33
N VAL A 67 -3.20 -4.83 5.13
CA VAL A 67 -2.73 -5.59 3.96
C VAL A 67 -1.24 -5.34 3.73
N ASN A 68 -0.50 -6.41 3.41
CA ASN A 68 0.95 -6.43 3.21
C ASN A 68 1.78 -6.03 4.44
N PHE A 69 1.24 -6.16 5.65
CA PHE A 69 2.01 -5.99 6.88
C PHE A 69 2.96 -7.18 7.05
N GLU A 70 4.26 -6.90 7.23
CA GLU A 70 5.28 -7.92 7.46
C GLU A 70 5.46 -8.22 8.96
N LEU A 71 5.30 -9.48 9.32
CA LEU A 71 5.61 -10.00 10.65
C LEU A 71 6.90 -10.82 10.58
N VAL A 72 7.94 -10.36 11.26
CA VAL A 72 9.25 -11.02 11.28
C VAL A 72 9.48 -11.64 12.65
N ASN A 73 9.66 -12.96 12.68
CA ASN A 73 10.16 -13.67 13.86
C ASN A 73 11.66 -13.95 13.64
N PHE A 74 12.51 -13.19 14.32
CA PHE A 74 13.96 -13.29 14.18
C PHE A 74 14.53 -14.61 14.72
N GLU A 75 13.99 -15.11 15.83
CA GLU A 75 14.46 -16.36 16.47
C GLU A 75 14.29 -17.56 15.54
N ARG A 76 13.12 -17.67 14.90
CA ARG A 76 12.78 -18.77 14.00
C ARG A 76 13.12 -18.46 12.54
N LYS A 77 13.66 -17.27 12.26
CA LYS A 77 13.93 -16.75 10.90
C LYS A 77 12.71 -16.88 9.98
N ARG A 78 11.51 -16.61 10.50
CA ARG A 78 10.25 -16.69 9.74
C ARG A 78 9.72 -15.30 9.44
N ARG A 79 9.15 -15.14 8.25
CA ARG A 79 8.43 -13.93 7.84
C ARG A 79 7.02 -14.31 7.39
N PHE A 80 6.04 -13.55 7.83
CA PHE A 80 4.65 -13.68 7.41
C PHE A 80 4.21 -12.35 6.81
N VAL A 81 3.37 -12.40 5.79
CA VAL A 81 2.76 -11.22 5.18
C VAL A 81 1.25 -11.37 5.32
N SER A 82 0.60 -10.37 5.91
CA SER A 82 -0.84 -10.36 6.04
C SER A 82 -1.49 -10.13 4.66
N THR A 83 -2.42 -11.01 4.30
CA THR A 83 -3.15 -10.95 3.05
C THR A 83 -4.65 -11.01 3.32
N ILE A 84 -5.44 -10.47 2.39
CA ILE A 84 -6.87 -10.75 2.39
C ILE A 84 -7.02 -12.18 1.88
N SER A 85 -7.45 -13.10 2.73
CA SER A 85 -7.90 -14.40 2.24
C SER A 85 -9.24 -14.21 1.56
N ASN A 86 -9.26 -14.30 0.23
CA ASN A 86 -10.50 -14.51 -0.49
C ASN A 86 -10.93 -15.95 -0.20
N ASN A 87 -11.68 -16.17 0.88
CA ASN A 87 -12.41 -17.41 1.07
C ASN A 87 -13.62 -17.44 0.10
N LEU A 88 -13.35 -17.49 -1.20
CA LEU A 88 -14.22 -18.10 -2.20
C LEU A 88 -13.49 -19.33 -2.71
N LEU A 89 -13.50 -20.39 -1.90
CA LEU A 89 -13.29 -21.79 -2.27
C LEU A 89 -13.50 -22.62 -0.98
N CYS A 90 -14.77 -22.71 -0.58
CA CYS A 90 -15.37 -23.83 0.15
C CYS A 90 -16.68 -24.15 -0.57
#